data_AF-A0A842TZB5-F1
#
_entry.id   AF-A0A842TZB5-F1
#
_cell.length_a   1.000
_cell.length_b   1.000
_cell.length_c   1.000
_cell.angle_alpha   90.00
_cell.angle_beta   90.00
_cell.angle_gamma   90.00
#
_symmetry.space_group_name_H-M   'P 1'
#
loop_
_entity.id
_entity.type
_entity.pdbx_description
1 polymer ?
#
loop_
_entity_poly.entity_id
_entity_poly.type
_entity_poly.pdbx_seq_one_letter_code
_entity_poly.pdbx_strand_id
1 'polypeptide(L)' 'MSEYKRFIVEIGLGTDQHGHDQDCTKAAIKAIKNAISNNCLPGIMEICNFTDPKDILNMKVDVLIGAPYP' A
#
# COMPACT_ATOMS: atom_id res chain seq x y z
N MET A 1 11.71 13.40 -1.08
CA MET A 1 12.04 11.96 -0.94
C MET A 1 11.79 11.59 0.52
N SER A 2 11.13 10.46 0.83
CA SER A 2 10.82 10.10 2.23
C SER A 2 12.10 9.96 3.07
N GLU A 3 12.04 10.39 4.34
CA GLU A 3 13.16 10.34 5.30
C GLU A 3 13.48 8.92 5.79
N TYR A 4 12.64 7.94 5.45
CA TYR A 4 12.77 6.55 5.87
C TYR A 4 13.48 5.70 4.82
N LYS A 5 14.23 4.69 5.27
CA LYS A 5 14.80 3.66 4.39
C LYS A 5 13.66 2.87 3.74
N ARG A 6 13.67 2.78 2.41
CA ARG A 6 12.67 2.03 1.64
C ARG A 6 13.06 0.56 1.53
N PHE A 7 12.14 -0.34 1.90
CA PHE A 7 12.37 -1.78 1.85
C PHE A 7 11.68 -2.43 0.64
N ILE A 8 10.41 -2.10 0.42
CA ILE A 8 9.61 -2.63 -0.68
C ILE A 8 8.75 -1.53 -1.30
N VAL A 9 8.42 -1.69 -2.58
CA VAL A 9 7.37 -0.94 -3.27
C VAL A 9 6.43 -1.95 -3.90
N GLU A 10 5.16 -1.87 -3.53
CA GLU A 10 4.09 -2.71 -4.08
C GLU A 10 3.22 -1.84 -4.98
N ILE A 11 2.97 -2.32 -6.20
CA ILE A 11 2.22 -1.58 -7.22
C ILE A 11 1.00 -2.41 -7.58
N GLY A 12 -0.15 -1.75 -7.64
CA GLY A 12 -1.41 -2.37 -8.02
C GLY A 12 -2.29 -1.41 -8.82
N LEU A 13 -3.28 -1.98 -9.49
CA LEU A 13 -4.24 -1.25 -10.31
C LEU A 13 -5.66 -1.54 -9.81
N GLY A 14 -6.52 -0.53 -9.89
CA GLY A 14 -7.93 -0.64 -9.57
C GLY A 14 -8.77 0.10 -10.59
N THR A 15 -9.94 -0.45 -10.89
CA THR A 15 -10.90 0.13 -11.85
C THR A 15 -12.27 0.26 -11.21
N ASP A 16 -12.93 1.39 -11.45
CA ASP A 16 -14.37 1.53 -11.27
C ASP A 16 -15.02 1.64 -12.65
N GLN A 17 -15.69 0.56 -13.09
CA GLN A 17 -16.25 0.48 -14.44
C GLN A 17 -17.61 1.16 -14.56
N HIS A 18 -18.35 1.26 -13.45
CA HIS A 18 -19.67 1.89 -13.48
C HIS A 18 -19.52 3.42 -13.45
N GLY A 19 -18.56 3.92 -12.68
CA GLY A 19 -18.36 5.33 -12.45
C GLY A 19 -19.55 5.95 -11.70
N HIS A 20 -19.28 6.88 -10.80
CA HIS A 20 -20.33 7.68 -10.21
C HIS A 20 -19.75 9.03 -9.81
N ASP A 21 -20.35 10.12 -10.29
CA ASP A 21 -20.09 11.49 -9.82
C ASP A 21 -18.62 11.89 -9.74
N GLN A 22 -17.79 11.42 -10.68
CA GLN A 22 -16.34 11.66 -10.69
C GLN A 22 -15.62 11.18 -9.42
N ASP A 23 -16.22 10.26 -8.64
CA ASP A 23 -15.62 9.67 -7.46
C ASP A 23 -14.69 8.50 -7.83
N CYS A 24 -13.39 8.70 -7.65
CA CYS A 24 -12.38 7.68 -7.92
C CYS A 24 -12.10 6.73 -6.74
N THR A 25 -12.79 6.89 -5.60
CA THR A 25 -12.52 6.18 -4.33
C THR A 25 -12.54 4.66 -4.52
N LYS A 26 -13.52 4.11 -5.25
CA LYS A 26 -13.61 2.66 -5.50
C LYS A 26 -12.45 2.13 -6.31
N ALA A 27 -11.97 2.90 -7.29
CA ALA A 27 -10.81 2.54 -8.09
C ALA A 27 -9.54 2.57 -7.22
N ALA A 28 -9.35 3.62 -6.42
CA ALA A 28 -8.23 3.76 -5.48
C ALA A 28 -8.16 2.61 -4.45
N ILE A 29 -9.29 2.25 -3.83
CA ILE A 29 -9.38 1.13 -2.88
C ILE A 29 -8.97 -0.19 -3.56
N LYS A 30 -9.46 -0.43 -4.78
CA LYS A 30 -9.11 -1.64 -5.54
C LYS A 30 -7.63 -1.66 -5.91
N ALA A 31 -7.03 -0.52 -6.23
CA ALA A 31 -5.60 -0.42 -6.55
C ALA A 31 -4.72 -0.81 -5.36
N ILE A 32 -5.03 -0.28 -4.16
CA ILE A 32 -4.31 -0.63 -2.92
C ILE A 32 -4.49 -2.11 -2.60
N LYS A 33 -5.73 -2.62 -2.65
CA LYS A 33 -5.99 -4.05 -2.41
C LYS A 33 -5.20 -4.91 -3.38
N ASN A 34 -5.22 -4.59 -4.67
CA ASN A 34 -4.48 -5.33 -5.67
C ASN A 34 -2.97 -5.34 -5.39
N ALA A 35 -2.40 -4.21 -4.97
CA ALA A 35 -0.98 -4.08 -4.65
C ALA A 35 -0.53 -5.05 -3.54
N ILE A 36 -1.33 -5.22 -2.48
CA ILE A 36 -0.94 -5.95 -1.27
C ILE A 36 -1.48 -7.39 -1.18
N SER A 37 -2.43 -7.80 -2.02
CA SER A 37 -3.17 -9.06 -1.81
C SER A 37 -2.37 -10.33 -2.14
N ASN A 38 -1.31 -10.23 -2.92
CA ASN A 38 -0.56 -11.41 -3.43
C ASN A 38 0.88 -11.50 -2.89
N ASN A 39 1.23 -10.64 -1.93
CA ASN A 39 2.55 -10.62 -1.31
C ASN A 39 2.42 -10.91 0.18
N CYS A 40 3.51 -11.37 0.78
CA CYS A 40 3.63 -11.53 2.23
C CYS A 40 5.03 -11.05 2.63
N LEU A 41 5.16 -10.35 3.76
CA LEU A 41 6.41 -9.76 4.23
C LEU A 41 6.91 -10.43 5.53
N PRO A 42 7.05 -11.76 5.61
CA PRO A 42 7.38 -12.44 6.87
C PRO A 42 8.78 -12.07 7.38
N GLY A 43 9.74 -11.87 6.48
CA GLY A 43 11.13 -11.55 6.82
C GLY A 43 11.39 -10.09 7.19
N ILE A 44 10.38 -9.19 7.12
CA ILE A 44 10.60 -7.77 7.43
C ILE A 44 10.98 -7.55 8.89
N MET A 45 10.46 -8.40 9.78
CA MET A 45 10.79 -8.40 11.21
C MET A 45 12.27 -8.69 11.44
N GLU A 46 12.80 -9.71 10.77
CA GLU A 46 14.20 -10.14 10.88
C GLU A 46 15.14 -9.06 10.33
N ILE A 47 14.82 -8.48 9.17
CA ILE A 47 15.62 -7.43 8.53
C ILE A 47 15.66 -6.15 9.38
N CYS A 48 14.56 -5.81 10.05
CA CYS A 48 14.45 -4.62 10.88
C CYS A 48 14.86 -4.85 12.35
N ASN A 49 15.34 -6.06 12.70
CA ASN A 49 15.66 -6.47 14.07
C ASN A 49 14.50 -6.24 15.08
N PHE A 50 13.27 -6.45 14.62
CA PHE A 50 12.10 -6.39 15.49
C PHE A 50 11.99 -7.67 16.31
N THR A 51 11.71 -7.51 17.61
CA THR A 51 11.72 -8.63 18.58
C THR A 51 10.34 -8.93 19.15
N ASP A 52 9.44 -7.95 19.21
CA ASP A 52 8.03 -8.15 19.57
C ASP A 52 7.19 -8.17 18.29
N PRO A 53 6.30 -9.16 18.07
CA PRO A 53 5.36 -9.15 16.95
C PRO A 53 4.59 -7.84 16.77
N LYS A 54 4.34 -7.07 17.83
CA LYS A 54 3.67 -5.77 17.78
C LYS A 54 4.53 -4.67 17.14
N ASP A 55 5.84 -4.85 17.06
CA ASP A 55 6.76 -3.90 16.44
C ASP A 55 6.43 -3.67 14.96
N ILE A 56 5.79 -4.64 14.29
CA ILE A 56 5.32 -4.52 12.90
C ILE A 56 4.37 -3.33 12.72
N LEU A 57 3.62 -2.95 13.76
CA LEU A 57 2.70 -1.82 13.73
C LEU A 57 3.42 -0.47 13.60
N ASN A 58 4.74 -0.43 13.84
CA ASN A 58 5.56 0.75 13.63
C ASN A 58 5.98 0.95 12.16
N MET A 59 5.66 0.00 11.27
CA MET A 59 5.97 0.10 9.84
C MET A 59 5.39 1.39 9.24
N LYS A 60 6.23 2.15 8.55
CA LYS A 60 5.80 3.34 7.81
C LYS A 60 5.36 2.94 6.41
N VAL A 61 4.12 3.26 6.09
CA VAL A 61 3.50 2.96 4.80
C VAL A 61 3.13 4.27 4.12
N ASP A 62 3.90 4.63 3.09
CA ASP A 62 3.60 5.75 2.23
C ASP A 62 2.81 5.24 1.01
N VAL A 63 1.60 5.78 0.80
CA VAL A 63 0.75 5.39 -0.34
C VAL A 63 0.66 6.56 -1.31
N LEU A 64 1.04 6.31 -2.57
CA LEU A 64 0.86 7.26 -3.67
C LEU A 64 -0.19 6.72 -4.64
N ILE A 65 -1.24 7.51 -4.88
CA ILE A 65 -2.33 7.15 -5.78
C ILE A 65 -2.35 8.13 -6.94
N GLY A 66 -2.24 7.60 -8.17
CA GLY A 66 -2.57 8.34 -9.38
C GLY A 66 -3.98 7.97 -9.82
N ALA A 67 -4.91 8.90 -9.74
CA ALA A 67 -6.30 8.70 -10.16
C ALA A 67 -6.85 9.97 -10.85
N PRO A 68 -7.76 9.82 -11.83
CA PRO A 68 -8.57 10.95 -12.30
C PRO A 68 -9.45 11.47 -11.17
N TYR A 69 -9.65 12.79 -11.09
CA TYR A 69 -10.48 13.44 -10.05
C TYR A 69 -10.03 13.04 -8.61
N PRO A 70 -8.77 13.33 -8.24
CA PRO A 70 -8.20 12.94 -6.95
C PRO A 70 -8.73 13.75 -5.76
#